data_AF-A0A0F8CIV2-F1
#
_entry.id   AF-A0A0F8CIV2-F1
#
_cell.length_a   1.000
_cell.length_b   1.000
_cell.length_c   1.000
_cell.angle_alpha   90.00
_cell.angle_beta   90.00
_cell.angle_gamma   90.00
#
_symmetry.space_group_name_H-M   'P 1'
#
loop_
_entity.id
_entity.type
_entity.pdbx_description
1 polymer ?
#
loop_
_entity_poly.entity_id
_entity_poly.type
_entity_poly.pdbx_seq_one_letter_code
_entity_poly.pdbx_strand_id
1 'polypeptide(L)'
;MPPKTKFDKEAIVEAAFAIAKEEGFAGITARSVAKRLRSSVAPIYLNFATIDDLIKAVVERVFALSDELLAKQKGPDLFENIGKASLVFAREYPVFFRELVMQKNPYVASYETFQDSMIEALAEDETMRGLTYDERKRLLLKMRIFQTGLSVMVANDHLPSWLDEQAAEALLLEMGEDLLRIQQIKQKETEQ
;
A
#
# COMPACT_ATOMS: atom_id res chain seq x y z
N MET A 1 -17.59 24.65 32.69
CA MET A 1 -17.20 24.01 31.42
C MET A 1 -16.43 22.74 31.75
N PRO A 2 -16.67 21.61 31.04
CA PRO A 2 -15.81 20.44 31.18
C PRO A 2 -14.37 20.82 30.81
N PRO A 3 -13.35 20.27 31.47
CA PRO A 3 -11.97 20.55 31.10
C PRO A 3 -11.77 20.17 29.64
N LYS A 4 -11.23 21.09 28.82
CA LYS A 4 -10.79 20.77 27.46
C LYS A 4 -9.81 19.60 27.57
N THR A 5 -10.11 18.49 26.91
CA THR A 5 -9.13 17.41 26.78
C THR A 5 -7.87 17.99 26.16
N LYS A 6 -6.73 17.71 26.80
CA LYS A 6 -5.43 18.20 26.36
C LYS A 6 -5.04 17.64 24.97
N PHE A 7 -5.65 16.54 24.56
CA PHE A 7 -5.43 15.87 23.28
C PHE A 7 -6.77 15.64 22.59
N ASP A 8 -6.85 16.05 21.33
CA ASP A 8 -7.94 15.71 20.42
C ASP A 8 -7.72 14.31 19.81
N LYS A 9 -8.69 13.89 19.01
CA LYS A 9 -8.70 12.55 18.39
C LYS A 9 -7.51 12.38 17.46
N GLU A 10 -7.19 13.39 16.67
CA GLU A 10 -6.11 13.42 15.70
C GLU A 10 -4.75 13.27 16.37
N ALA A 11 -4.47 14.00 17.45
CA ALA A 11 -3.21 13.87 18.19
C ALA A 11 -3.03 12.46 18.78
N ILE A 12 -4.12 11.79 19.18
CA ILE A 12 -4.08 10.41 19.68
C ILE A 12 -3.79 9.43 18.53
N VAL A 13 -4.41 9.60 17.37
CA VAL A 13 -4.15 8.79 16.17
C VAL A 13 -2.70 8.94 15.72
N GLU A 14 -2.16 10.15 15.64
CA GLU A 14 -0.78 10.39 15.23
C GLU A 14 0.25 9.78 16.21
N ALA A 15 -0.04 9.82 17.51
CA ALA A 15 0.79 9.14 18.50
C ALA A 15 0.75 7.61 18.33
N ALA A 16 -0.43 7.04 18.11
CA ALA A 16 -0.60 5.61 17.86
C ALA A 16 0.01 5.16 16.53
N PHE A 17 -0.13 5.97 15.47
CA PHE A 17 0.48 5.78 14.17
C PHE A 17 2.00 5.69 14.28
N ALA A 18 2.62 6.61 15.02
CA ALA A 18 4.07 6.60 15.18
C ALA A 18 4.58 5.41 16.01
N ILE A 19 3.77 4.89 16.95
CA ILE A 19 4.07 3.61 17.63
C ILE A 19 3.99 2.46 16.61
N ALA A 20 2.91 2.38 15.85
CA ALA A 20 2.71 1.29 14.90
C ALA A 20 3.70 1.30 13.74
N LYS A 21 4.23 2.48 13.35
CA LYS A 21 5.32 2.59 12.37
C LYS A 21 6.58 1.87 12.83
N GLU A 22 6.84 1.85 14.14
CA GLU A 22 8.04 1.25 14.75
C GLU A 22 7.79 -0.20 15.20
N GLU A 23 6.64 -0.47 15.81
CA GLU A 23 6.34 -1.71 16.55
C GLU A 23 5.19 -2.55 15.95
N GLY A 24 4.51 -2.05 14.92
CA GLY A 24 3.30 -2.67 14.34
C GLY A 24 2.02 -2.33 15.10
N PHE A 25 0.86 -2.69 14.55
CA PHE A 25 -0.45 -2.39 15.15
C PHE A 25 -0.60 -3.03 16.54
N ALA A 26 0.04 -4.17 16.78
CA ALA A 26 0.07 -4.82 18.09
C ALA A 26 0.77 -3.99 19.19
N GLY A 27 1.65 -3.06 18.81
CA GLY A 27 2.27 -2.10 19.72
C GLY A 27 1.31 -1.02 20.24
N ILE A 28 0.16 -0.84 19.58
CA ILE A 28 -0.87 0.13 20.01
C ILE A 28 -1.59 -0.42 21.24
N THR A 29 -1.32 0.20 22.38
CA THR A 29 -2.04 -0.04 23.63
C THR A 29 -2.36 1.30 24.29
N ALA A 30 -3.36 1.32 25.18
CA ALA A 30 -3.67 2.53 25.95
C ALA A 30 -2.41 3.08 26.66
N ARG A 31 -1.56 2.19 27.17
CA ARG A 31 -0.36 2.55 27.92
C ARG A 31 0.74 3.09 27.02
N SER A 32 1.02 2.47 25.87
CA SER A 32 2.06 2.94 24.95
C SER A 32 1.70 4.31 24.38
N VAL A 33 0.45 4.51 23.99
CA VAL A 33 -0.07 5.80 23.48
C VAL A 33 -0.02 6.87 24.57
N ALA A 34 -0.50 6.58 25.79
CA ALA A 34 -0.46 7.51 26.91
C ALA A 34 0.98 7.93 27.27
N LYS A 35 1.91 6.96 27.26
CA LYS A 35 3.35 7.21 27.48
C LYS A 35 3.91 8.16 26.41
N ARG A 36 3.62 7.92 25.13
CA ARG A 36 4.08 8.78 24.03
C ARG A 36 3.53 10.20 24.12
N LEU A 37 2.26 10.34 24.50
CA LEU A 37 1.59 11.63 24.72
C LEU A 37 1.98 12.31 26.04
N ARG A 38 2.75 11.64 26.91
CA ARG A 38 3.04 12.08 28.30
C ARG A 38 1.75 12.45 29.05
N SER A 39 0.77 11.56 28.97
CA SER A 39 -0.57 11.72 29.54
C SER A 39 -1.03 10.47 30.29
N SER A 40 -2.18 10.53 30.96
CA SER A 40 -2.85 9.32 31.45
C SER A 40 -3.57 8.61 30.30
N VAL A 41 -4.12 7.42 30.55
CA VAL A 41 -4.93 6.72 29.53
C VAL A 41 -6.32 7.35 29.32
N ALA A 42 -6.74 8.28 30.18
CA ALA A 42 -8.09 8.83 30.16
C ALA A 42 -8.48 9.57 28.86
N PRO A 43 -7.61 10.40 28.24
CA PRO A 43 -7.94 11.05 26.97
C PRO A 43 -8.18 10.07 25.82
N ILE A 44 -7.56 8.88 25.86
CA ILE A 44 -7.74 7.85 24.84
C ILE A 44 -9.16 7.30 24.92
N TYR A 45 -9.59 6.87 26.11
CA TYR A 45 -10.93 6.31 26.33
C TYR A 45 -12.06 7.34 26.28
N LEU A 46 -11.75 8.64 26.30
CA LEU A 46 -12.74 9.67 26.01
C LEU A 46 -13.02 9.80 24.51
N ASN A 47 -12.02 9.54 23.66
CA ASN A 47 -12.13 9.70 22.20
C ASN A 47 -12.41 8.38 21.46
N PHE A 48 -12.06 7.24 22.06
CA PHE A 48 -12.22 5.90 21.47
C PHE A 48 -12.85 4.96 22.50
N ALA A 49 -13.89 4.23 22.09
CA ALA A 49 -14.56 3.28 22.98
C ALA A 49 -13.65 2.09 23.32
N THR A 50 -12.83 1.65 22.37
CA THR A 50 -11.88 0.56 22.52
C THR A 50 -10.53 0.89 21.88
N ILE A 51 -9.49 0.12 22.23
CA ILE A 51 -8.20 0.20 21.52
C ILE A 51 -8.33 -0.27 20.07
N ASP A 52 -9.22 -1.22 19.78
CA ASP A 52 -9.47 -1.66 18.41
C ASP A 52 -10.04 -0.52 17.54
N ASP A 53 -10.87 0.36 18.10
CA ASP A 53 -11.36 1.54 17.38
C ASP A 53 -10.25 2.56 17.09
N LEU A 54 -9.27 2.68 17.99
CA LEU A 54 -8.07 3.47 17.73
C LEU A 54 -7.21 2.82 16.64
N ILE A 55 -7.03 1.49 16.68
CA ILE A 55 -6.28 0.75 15.65
C ILE A 55 -6.93 0.96 14.28
N LYS A 56 -8.26 0.86 14.16
CA LYS A 56 -8.98 1.13 12.91
C LYS A 56 -8.72 2.55 12.39
N ALA A 57 -8.77 3.56 13.26
CA ALA A 57 -8.46 4.94 12.88
C ALA A 57 -7.00 5.12 12.43
N VAL A 58 -6.06 4.39 13.03
CA VAL A 58 -4.67 4.35 12.56
C VAL A 58 -4.55 3.67 11.20
N VAL A 59 -5.29 2.58 10.96
CA VAL A 59 -5.31 1.91 9.64
C VAL A 59 -5.85 2.85 8.56
N GLU A 60 -6.95 3.57 8.83
CA GLU A 60 -7.47 4.61 7.93
C GLU A 60 -6.41 5.68 7.63
N ARG A 61 -5.65 6.10 8.65
CA ARG A 61 -4.53 7.03 8.48
C ARG A 61 -3.40 6.45 7.62
N VAL A 62 -3.12 5.15 7.72
CA VAL A 62 -2.12 4.46 6.87
C VAL A 62 -2.61 4.39 5.41
N PHE A 63 -3.90 4.13 5.16
CA PHE A 63 -4.44 4.18 3.80
C PHE A 63 -4.40 5.59 3.21
N ALA A 64 -4.72 6.62 4.00
CA ALA A 64 -4.55 8.01 3.56
C ALA A 64 -3.08 8.32 3.20
N LEU A 65 -2.12 7.80 3.97
CA LEU A 65 -0.71 7.89 3.62
C LEU A 65 -0.41 7.19 2.28
N SER A 66 -0.95 6.00 2.03
CA SER A 66 -0.77 5.31 0.74
C SER A 66 -1.32 6.13 -0.42
N ASP A 67 -2.47 6.79 -0.25
CA ASP A 67 -3.03 7.71 -1.26
C ASP A 67 -2.15 8.95 -1.47
N GLU A 68 -1.61 9.53 -0.40
CA GLU A 68 -0.64 10.63 -0.49
C GLU A 68 0.64 10.22 -1.24
N LEU A 69 1.13 8.99 -1.04
CA LEU A 69 2.29 8.46 -1.74
C LEU A 69 2.00 8.25 -3.23
N LEU A 70 0.80 7.77 -3.57
CA LEU A 70 0.35 7.62 -4.95
C LEU A 70 0.21 8.97 -5.65
N ALA A 71 -0.42 9.95 -5.00
CA ALA A 71 -0.63 11.29 -5.56
C ALA A 71 0.68 12.06 -5.84
N LYS A 72 1.79 11.67 -5.20
CA LYS A 72 3.12 12.24 -5.45
C LYS A 72 3.79 11.67 -6.71
N GLN A 73 3.32 10.53 -7.22
CA GLN A 73 3.94 9.88 -8.37
C GLN A 73 3.55 10.59 -9.68
N LYS A 74 4.49 10.61 -10.62
CA LYS A 74 4.35 11.25 -11.94
C LYS A 74 4.85 10.32 -13.03
N GLY A 75 4.10 9.25 -13.24
CA GLY A 75 4.25 8.30 -14.34
C GLY A 75 3.25 8.56 -15.47
N PRO A 76 3.46 7.93 -16.64
CA PRO A 76 2.60 8.04 -17.81
C PRO A 76 1.23 7.38 -17.61
N ASP A 77 1.13 6.41 -16.71
CA ASP A 77 -0.10 5.68 -16.43
C ASP A 77 -0.27 5.36 -14.93
N LEU A 78 -1.45 4.85 -14.56
CA LEU A 78 -1.81 4.52 -13.19
C LEU A 78 -0.98 3.35 -12.63
N PHE A 79 -0.57 2.39 -13.47
CA PHE A 79 0.18 1.20 -13.03
C PHE A 79 1.59 1.55 -12.61
N GLU A 80 2.26 2.36 -13.43
CA GLU A 80 3.57 2.91 -13.09
C GLU A 80 3.49 3.66 -11.76
N ASN A 81 2.49 4.54 -11.59
CA ASN A 81 2.30 5.29 -10.36
C ASN A 81 2.05 4.39 -9.14
N ILE A 82 1.20 3.37 -9.26
CA ILE A 82 0.95 2.39 -8.19
C ILE A 82 2.23 1.62 -7.85
N GLY A 83 2.97 1.17 -8.86
CA GLY A 83 4.24 0.46 -8.69
C GLY A 83 5.25 1.27 -7.90
N LYS A 84 5.51 2.51 -8.32
CA LYS A 84 6.43 3.43 -7.64
C LYS A 84 6.00 3.73 -6.21
N ALA A 85 4.73 4.09 -6.02
CA ALA A 85 4.19 4.36 -4.69
C ALA A 85 4.33 3.15 -3.75
N SER A 86 4.14 1.94 -4.27
CA SER A 86 4.30 0.71 -3.51
C SER A 86 5.74 0.44 -3.09
N LEU A 87 6.72 0.74 -3.95
CA LEU A 87 8.15 0.65 -3.59
C LEU A 87 8.52 1.68 -2.52
N VAL A 88 8.04 2.92 -2.63
CA VAL A 88 8.24 3.96 -1.61
C VAL A 88 7.60 3.53 -0.28
N PHE A 89 6.37 3.02 -0.30
CA PHE A 89 5.68 2.55 0.91
C PHE A 89 6.43 1.39 1.58
N ALA A 90 6.88 0.41 0.80
CA ALA A 90 7.68 -0.70 1.29
C ALA A 90 8.98 -0.26 1.96
N ARG A 91 9.67 0.74 1.40
CA ARG A 91 10.95 1.24 1.91
C ARG A 91 10.79 2.14 3.13
N GLU A 92 9.88 3.09 3.09
CA GLU A 92 9.73 4.10 4.15
C GLU A 92 8.88 3.62 5.34
N TYR A 93 8.02 2.62 5.09
CA TYR A 93 7.06 2.08 6.06
C TYR A 93 7.05 0.53 6.06
N PRO A 94 8.21 -0.13 6.23
CA PRO A 94 8.34 -1.58 6.06
C PRO A 94 7.49 -2.37 7.07
N VAL A 95 7.29 -1.85 8.28
CA VAL A 95 6.43 -2.49 9.30
C VAL A 95 4.98 -2.53 8.83
N PHE A 96 4.43 -1.40 8.37
CA PHE A 96 3.07 -1.35 7.82
C PHE A 96 2.94 -2.21 6.57
N PHE A 97 3.94 -2.20 5.69
CA PHE A 97 3.93 -3.04 4.50
C PHE A 97 3.81 -4.53 4.87
N ARG A 98 4.61 -5.02 5.83
CA ARG A 98 4.52 -6.41 6.30
C ARG A 98 3.14 -6.75 6.89
N GLU A 99 2.59 -5.89 7.73
CA GLU A 99 1.30 -6.16 8.39
C GLU A 99 0.11 -6.09 7.42
N LEU A 100 0.15 -5.18 6.44
CA LEU A 100 -0.97 -4.95 5.52
C LEU A 100 -0.90 -5.79 4.24
N VAL A 101 0.28 -6.25 3.84
CA VAL A 101 0.48 -6.97 2.55
C VAL A 101 0.84 -8.44 2.75
N MET A 102 1.69 -8.77 3.74
CA MET A 102 2.14 -10.16 3.92
C MET A 102 1.22 -10.99 4.82
N GLN A 103 0.40 -10.33 5.64
CA GLN A 103 -0.61 -10.98 6.47
C GLN A 103 -2.00 -10.81 5.86
N LYS A 104 -2.95 -11.66 6.29
CA LYS A 104 -4.35 -11.47 5.95
C LYS A 104 -4.80 -10.12 6.49
N ASN A 105 -5.10 -9.19 5.60
CA ASN A 105 -5.51 -7.84 5.96
C ASN A 105 -7.04 -7.76 6.08
N PRO A 106 -7.60 -7.59 7.30
CA PRO A 106 -9.05 -7.53 7.50
C PRO A 106 -9.65 -6.18 7.13
N TYR A 107 -8.83 -5.19 6.77
CA TYR A 107 -9.24 -3.81 6.54
C TYR A 107 -9.39 -3.45 5.05
N VAL A 108 -8.96 -4.34 4.14
CA VAL A 108 -9.08 -4.15 2.70
C VAL A 108 -10.29 -4.91 2.15
N ALA A 109 -10.85 -4.38 1.06
CA ALA A 109 -11.83 -5.11 0.26
C ALA A 109 -11.25 -6.43 -0.29
N SER A 110 -12.13 -7.30 -0.78
CA SER A 110 -11.70 -8.56 -1.41
C SER A 110 -10.73 -8.30 -2.57
N TYR A 111 -9.87 -9.29 -2.85
CA TYR A 111 -8.93 -9.22 -3.97
C TYR A 111 -9.66 -8.98 -5.29
N GLU A 112 -10.80 -9.63 -5.46
CA GLU A 112 -11.66 -9.55 -6.64
C GLU A 112 -12.17 -8.12 -6.84
N THR A 113 -12.64 -7.45 -5.78
CA THR A 113 -13.11 -6.06 -5.87
C THR A 113 -12.02 -5.10 -6.37
N PHE A 114 -10.81 -5.21 -5.83
CA PHE A 114 -9.68 -4.39 -6.29
C PHE A 114 -9.30 -4.73 -7.73
N GLN A 115 -9.18 -6.02 -8.05
CA GLN A 115 -8.81 -6.47 -9.39
C GLN A 115 -9.78 -5.95 -10.45
N ASP A 116 -11.07 -6.05 -10.23
CA ASP A 116 -12.08 -5.69 -11.24
C ASP A 116 -12.04 -4.18 -11.51
N SER A 117 -11.90 -3.34 -10.47
CA SER A 117 -11.71 -1.89 -10.67
C SER A 117 -10.44 -1.55 -11.47
N MET A 118 -9.37 -2.32 -11.31
CA MET A 118 -8.11 -2.11 -12.04
C MET A 118 -8.19 -2.60 -13.48
N ILE A 119 -8.93 -3.68 -13.75
CA ILE A 119 -9.18 -4.17 -15.11
C ILE A 119 -10.03 -3.18 -15.89
N GLU A 120 -11.03 -2.57 -15.26
CA GLU A 120 -11.83 -1.50 -15.87
C GLU A 120 -10.95 -0.30 -16.22
N ALA A 121 -10.07 0.14 -15.31
CA ALA A 121 -9.12 1.21 -15.59
C ALA A 121 -8.16 0.86 -16.75
N LEU A 122 -7.72 -0.41 -16.86
CA LEU A 122 -6.90 -0.90 -17.98
C LEU A 122 -7.63 -0.91 -19.31
N ALA A 123 -8.96 -1.08 -19.31
CA ALA A 123 -9.73 -1.14 -20.55
C ALA A 123 -9.73 0.20 -21.30
N GLU A 124 -9.54 1.31 -20.57
CA GLU A 124 -9.44 2.66 -21.12
C GLU A 124 -8.08 2.97 -21.75
N ASP A 125 -7.04 2.18 -21.43
CA ASP A 125 -5.69 2.34 -21.98
C ASP A 125 -5.63 1.85 -23.44
N GLU A 126 -5.17 2.73 -24.35
CA GLU A 126 -5.08 2.43 -25.78
C GLU A 126 -4.18 1.23 -26.08
N THR A 127 -3.13 1.01 -25.28
CA THR A 127 -2.19 -0.11 -25.45
C THR A 127 -2.80 -1.46 -25.09
N MET A 128 -3.96 -1.44 -24.41
CA MET A 128 -4.67 -2.61 -23.87
C MET A 128 -6.03 -2.85 -24.52
N ARG A 129 -6.49 -1.98 -25.43
CA ARG A 129 -7.80 -2.08 -26.09
C ARG A 129 -8.03 -3.39 -26.84
N GLY A 130 -6.96 -4.00 -27.37
CA GLY A 130 -7.03 -5.27 -28.09
C GLY A 130 -7.17 -6.52 -27.19
N LEU A 131 -6.97 -6.39 -25.88
CA LEU A 131 -6.98 -7.53 -24.96
C LEU A 131 -8.39 -7.91 -24.50
N THR A 132 -8.66 -9.21 -24.43
CA THR A 132 -9.83 -9.74 -23.74
C THR A 132 -9.75 -9.49 -22.23
N TYR A 133 -10.89 -9.57 -21.54
CA TYR A 133 -10.95 -9.45 -20.09
C TYR A 133 -9.98 -10.42 -19.38
N ASP A 134 -9.97 -11.69 -19.79
CA ASP A 134 -9.13 -12.72 -19.19
C ASP A 134 -7.62 -12.48 -19.45
N GLU A 135 -7.26 -11.92 -20.60
CA GLU A 135 -5.89 -11.52 -20.89
C GLU A 135 -5.45 -10.36 -20.01
N ARG A 136 -6.28 -9.30 -19.88
CA ARG A 136 -6.00 -8.17 -18.98
C ARG A 136 -5.88 -8.65 -17.53
N LYS A 137 -6.78 -9.52 -17.09
CA LYS A 137 -6.76 -10.12 -15.74
C LYS A 137 -5.44 -10.87 -15.48
N ARG A 138 -5.01 -11.71 -16.42
CA ARG A 138 -3.76 -12.47 -16.30
C ARG A 138 -2.53 -11.58 -16.34
N LEU A 139 -2.53 -10.55 -17.19
CA LEU A 139 -1.44 -9.58 -17.27
C LEU A 139 -1.31 -8.81 -15.96
N LEU A 140 -2.43 -8.26 -15.45
CA LEU A 140 -2.51 -7.55 -14.19
C LEU A 140 -2.00 -8.41 -13.03
N LEU A 141 -2.40 -9.69 -12.96
CA LEU A 141 -1.96 -10.60 -11.92
C LEU A 141 -0.44 -10.81 -11.96
N LYS A 142 0.17 -10.99 -13.14
CA LYS A 142 1.63 -11.14 -13.26
C LYS A 142 2.37 -9.90 -12.79
N MET A 143 1.94 -8.73 -13.26
CA MET A 143 2.52 -7.45 -12.86
C MET A 143 2.42 -7.25 -11.34
N ARG A 144 1.24 -7.53 -10.76
CA ARG A 144 1.02 -7.42 -9.31
C ARG A 144 1.88 -8.40 -8.51
N ILE A 145 2.01 -9.65 -8.95
CA ILE A 145 2.88 -10.64 -8.29
C ILE A 145 4.32 -10.14 -8.27
N PHE A 146 4.82 -9.66 -9.41
CA PHE A 146 6.19 -9.15 -9.51
C PHE A 146 6.39 -7.92 -8.63
N GLN A 147 5.51 -6.93 -8.74
CA GLN A 147 5.53 -5.71 -7.92
C GLN A 147 5.49 -6.05 -6.43
N THR A 148 4.59 -6.94 -6.02
CA THR A 148 4.47 -7.35 -4.61
C THR A 148 5.74 -8.06 -4.14
N GLY A 149 6.29 -8.97 -4.95
CA GLY A 149 7.54 -9.67 -4.63
C GLY A 149 8.72 -8.71 -4.47
N LEU A 150 8.88 -7.77 -5.40
CA LEU A 150 9.92 -6.75 -5.33
C LEU A 150 9.73 -5.84 -4.10
N SER A 151 8.51 -5.39 -3.83
CA SER A 151 8.20 -4.59 -2.64
C SER A 151 8.45 -5.37 -1.33
N VAL A 152 8.18 -6.68 -1.28
CA VAL A 152 8.56 -7.53 -0.14
C VAL A 152 10.08 -7.58 0.00
N MET A 153 10.84 -7.69 -1.08
CA MET A 153 12.30 -7.66 -1.01
C MET A 153 12.81 -6.30 -0.50
N VAL A 154 12.22 -5.19 -0.96
CA VAL A 154 12.52 -3.83 -0.46
C VAL A 154 12.23 -3.72 1.03
N ALA A 155 11.03 -4.11 1.48
CA ALA A 155 10.61 -3.97 2.87
C ALA A 155 11.42 -4.81 3.88
N ASN A 156 12.18 -5.79 3.39
CA ASN A 156 13.01 -6.69 4.20
C ASN A 156 14.51 -6.55 3.92
N ASP A 157 14.94 -5.51 3.20
CA ASP A 157 16.35 -5.29 2.86
C ASP A 157 17.01 -6.51 2.15
N HIS A 158 16.25 -7.20 1.31
CA HIS A 158 16.68 -8.39 0.56
C HIS A 158 17.09 -8.09 -0.89
N LEU A 159 17.20 -6.81 -1.27
CA LEU A 159 17.70 -6.46 -2.60
C LEU A 159 19.19 -6.79 -2.72
N PRO A 160 19.64 -7.30 -3.88
CA PRO A 160 21.07 -7.46 -4.12
C PRO A 160 21.77 -6.09 -4.17
N SER A 161 23.06 -6.05 -3.82
CA SER A 161 23.81 -4.79 -3.66
C SER A 161 23.92 -3.92 -4.91
N TRP A 162 23.68 -4.48 -6.10
CA TRP A 162 23.71 -3.76 -7.37
C TRP A 162 22.36 -3.12 -7.73
N LEU A 163 21.29 -3.50 -7.02
CA LEU A 163 19.93 -3.03 -7.26
C LEU A 163 19.58 -2.01 -6.18
N ASP A 164 20.02 -0.78 -6.37
CA ASP A 164 19.60 0.34 -5.55
C ASP A 164 18.13 0.72 -5.80
N GLU A 165 17.65 1.76 -5.12
CA GLU A 165 16.28 2.24 -5.25
C GLU A 165 15.87 2.56 -6.70
N GLN A 166 16.73 3.29 -7.42
CA GLN A 166 16.43 3.75 -8.78
C GLN A 166 16.45 2.56 -9.74
N ALA A 167 17.38 1.62 -9.53
CA ALA A 167 17.44 0.40 -10.30
C ALA A 167 16.25 -0.54 -10.01
N ALA A 168 15.76 -0.61 -8.76
CA ALA A 168 14.56 -1.38 -8.42
C ALA A 168 13.30 -0.80 -9.09
N GLU A 169 13.16 0.53 -9.11
CA GLU A 169 12.09 1.19 -9.86
C GLU A 169 12.21 0.88 -11.36
N ALA A 170 13.39 1.06 -11.95
CA ALA A 170 13.62 0.79 -13.38
C ALA A 170 13.29 -0.68 -13.74
N LEU A 171 13.70 -1.64 -12.91
CA LEU A 171 13.40 -3.06 -13.10
C LEU A 171 11.90 -3.36 -13.04
N LEU A 172 11.16 -2.65 -12.18
CA LEU A 172 9.70 -2.76 -12.11
C LEU A 172 9.04 -2.31 -13.42
N LEU A 173 9.50 -1.20 -13.99
CA LEU A 173 8.97 -0.67 -15.25
C LEU A 173 9.35 -1.57 -16.43
N GLU A 174 10.62 -1.98 -16.50
CA GLU A 174 11.12 -2.91 -17.52
C GLU A 174 10.28 -4.20 -17.56
N MET A 175 10.02 -4.81 -16.41
CA MET A 175 9.18 -6.01 -16.32
C MET A 175 7.73 -5.73 -16.80
N GLY A 176 7.18 -4.56 -16.50
CA GLY A 176 5.86 -4.16 -16.99
C GLY A 176 5.81 -4.07 -18.52
N GLU A 177 6.79 -3.39 -19.11
CA GLU A 177 6.95 -3.25 -20.56
C GLU A 177 7.15 -4.60 -21.25
N ASP A 178 8.00 -5.46 -20.69
CA ASP A 178 8.28 -6.81 -21.21
C ASP A 178 7.01 -7.68 -21.23
N LEU A 179 6.25 -7.68 -20.13
CA LEU A 179 5.02 -8.45 -20.03
C LEU A 179 3.97 -7.97 -21.04
N LEU A 180 3.83 -6.65 -21.23
CA LEU A 180 2.95 -6.07 -22.22
C LEU A 180 3.37 -6.46 -23.65
N ARG A 181 4.67 -6.35 -23.94
CA ARG A 181 5.21 -6.70 -25.27
C ARG A 181 5.01 -8.18 -25.60
N ILE A 182 5.27 -9.08 -24.65
CA ILE A 182 5.02 -10.52 -24.80
C ILE A 182 3.54 -10.78 -25.09
N GLN A 183 2.65 -10.06 -24.40
CA GLN A 183 1.22 -10.23 -24.60
C GLN A 183 0.80 -9.77 -26.01
N GLN A 184 1.32 -8.65 -26.50
CA GLN A 184 1.05 -8.15 -27.86
C GLN A 184 1.57 -9.10 -28.96
N ILE A 185 2.71 -9.76 -28.74
CA ILE A 185 3.24 -10.77 -29.67
C ILE A 185 2.27 -11.95 -29.78
N LYS A 186 1.79 -12.47 -28.65
CA LYS A 186 0.84 -13.59 -28.63
C LYS A 186 -0.47 -13.30 -29.35
N GLN A 187 -0.96 -12.06 -29.27
CA GLN A 187 -2.16 -11.65 -30.01
C GLN A 187 -1.94 -11.74 -31.51
N LYS A 188 -0.82 -11.20 -32.01
CA LYS A 188 -0.47 -11.25 -33.44
C LYS A 188 -0.29 -12.67 -33.97
N GLU A 189 0.22 -13.59 -33.14
CA GLU A 189 0.35 -15.02 -33.49
C GLU A 189 -0.99 -15.76 -33.52
N THR A 190 -1.99 -15.27 -32.76
CA THR A 190 -3.34 -15.89 -32.71
C THR A 190 -4.25 -15.37 -33.83
N GLU A 191 -3.92 -14.21 -34.41
CA GLU A 191 -4.63 -13.59 -35.54
C GLU A 191 -4.16 -14.09 -36.92
N GLN A 192 -3.07 -14.88 -36.99
CA GLN A 192 -2.54 -15.53 -38.20
C GLN A 192 -3.03 -16.97 -38.34
#